data_AF-A0A850LPT2-F1
#
_entry.id   AF-A0A850LPT2-F1
#
_cell.length_a   1.000
_cell.length_b   1.000
_cell.length_c   1.000
_cell.angle_alpha   90.00
_cell.angle_beta   90.00
_cell.angle_gamma   90.00
#
_symmetry.space_group_name_H-M   'P 1'
#
loop_
_entity.id
_entity.type
_entity.pdbx_description
1 polymer ?
#
loop_
_entity_poly.entity_id
_entity_poly.type
_entity_poly.pdbx_seq_one_letter_code
_entity_poly.pdbx_strand_id
1 'polypeptide(L)'
;MVIKRYQIKIDKETADIGTAGELMVALDVLQGHRDRMVLEQLHSHLAKIISGPEDLYKVIRSLNPDDQVYLIEGLSSNLVKTVQSAGNLRDIFATLSDYKVEEKIIQTLGSDGLKTLIRSAEELSEVLEWVYGNCDQMVLDSLGVDYLKHLIQNGYELSLVLHSLDQKCQEGLIGMLGWEDVGKLVIDRRDLAHLLRALPGELSKRLLNDFTKEKLWKIIRDKYGWQYLHKYLEADEAEYLEKVLEVKHA
;
A
#
# COMPACT_ATOMS: atom_id res chain seq x y z
N MET A 1 9.62 -32.80 13.86
CA MET A 1 9.77 -32.52 12.41
C MET A 1 11.26 -32.50 12.09
N VAL A 2 11.73 -33.23 11.07
CA VAL A 2 13.16 -33.23 10.72
C VAL A 2 13.42 -32.04 9.79
N ILE A 3 14.25 -31.10 10.23
CA ILE A 3 14.63 -29.93 9.42
C ILE A 3 15.62 -30.41 8.36
N LYS A 4 15.30 -30.17 7.08
CA LYS A 4 16.22 -30.45 5.97
C LYS A 4 17.35 -29.44 6.01
N ARG A 5 18.59 -29.93 5.89
CA ARG A 5 19.81 -29.12 5.89
C ARG A 5 20.33 -28.95 4.46
N TYR A 6 20.87 -27.77 4.16
CA TYR A 6 21.44 -27.40 2.89
C TYR A 6 22.86 -26.91 3.13
N GLN A 7 23.83 -27.60 2.56
CA GLN A 7 25.23 -27.26 2.73
C GLN A 7 25.57 -26.07 1.82
N ILE A 8 26.21 -25.06 2.40
CA ILE A 8 26.88 -23.98 1.68
C ILE A 8 28.38 -24.11 1.86
N LYS A 9 29.14 -23.65 0.87
CA LYS A 9 30.60 -23.61 0.90
C LYS A 9 31.09 -22.20 0.59
N ILE A 10 31.99 -21.72 1.45
CA ILE A 10 32.65 -20.42 1.30
C ILE A 10 34.14 -20.66 1.51
N ASP A 11 34.94 -20.42 0.46
CA ASP A 11 36.35 -20.81 0.43
C ASP A 11 36.54 -22.32 0.72
N LYS A 12 37.09 -22.63 1.89
CA LYS A 12 37.37 -23.99 2.35
C LYS A 12 36.45 -24.42 3.49
N GLU A 13 35.57 -23.54 3.95
CA GLU A 13 34.64 -23.79 5.04
C GLU A 13 33.27 -24.17 4.49
N THR A 14 32.59 -25.04 5.22
CA THR A 14 31.24 -25.49 4.91
C THR A 14 30.34 -25.26 6.10
N ALA A 15 29.11 -24.82 5.85
CA ALA A 15 28.08 -24.66 6.86
C ALA A 15 26.77 -25.30 6.38
N ASP A 16 25.96 -25.79 7.31
CA ASP A 16 24.65 -26.36 7.02
C ASP A 16 23.54 -25.41 7.45
N ILE A 17 22.77 -24.93 6.48
CA ILE A 17 21.64 -24.02 6.70
C ILE A 17 20.33 -24.80 6.59
N GLY A 18 19.47 -24.69 7.61
CA GLY A 18 18.12 -25.28 7.57
C GLY A 18 17.01 -24.29 7.91
N THR A 19 17.34 -23.09 8.39
CA THR A 19 16.38 -22.08 8.87
C THR A 19 16.81 -20.67 8.46
N ALA A 20 15.86 -19.74 8.40
CA ALA A 20 16.16 -18.33 8.14
C ALA A 20 17.10 -17.70 9.18
N GLY A 21 17.02 -18.11 10.45
CA GLY A 21 17.94 -17.64 11.49
C GLY A 21 19.39 -18.08 11.24
N GLU A 22 19.61 -19.32 10.82
CA GLU A 22 20.95 -19.79 10.44
C GLU A 22 21.47 -19.11 9.19
N LEU A 23 20.60 -18.85 8.20
CA LEU A 23 20.95 -18.07 7.02
C LEU A 23 21.37 -16.65 7.42
N MET A 24 20.58 -15.96 8.23
CA MET A 24 20.88 -14.62 8.75
C MET A 24 22.25 -14.59 9.45
N VAL A 25 22.52 -15.53 10.37
CA VAL A 25 23.82 -15.62 11.04
C VAL A 25 24.96 -15.83 10.04
N ALA A 26 24.76 -16.68 9.02
CA ALA A 26 25.78 -16.90 8.00
C ALA A 26 26.05 -15.62 7.18
N LEU A 27 25.01 -14.85 6.83
CA LEU A 27 25.15 -13.58 6.10
C LEU A 27 25.82 -12.51 6.96
N ASP A 28 25.42 -12.36 8.23
CA ASP A 28 25.99 -11.39 9.17
C ASP A 28 27.51 -11.58 9.34
N VAL A 29 27.97 -12.83 9.41
CA VAL A 29 29.41 -13.15 9.51
C VAL A 29 30.19 -12.71 8.27
N LEU A 30 29.54 -12.73 7.10
CA LEU A 30 30.16 -12.37 5.81
C LEU A 30 30.14 -10.87 5.54
N GLN A 31 29.35 -10.11 6.29
CA GLN A 31 29.27 -8.64 6.22
C GLN A 31 29.03 -8.13 4.79
N GLY A 32 28.18 -8.80 4.01
CA GLY A 32 27.85 -8.38 2.64
C GLY A 32 28.86 -8.77 1.56
N HIS A 33 30.04 -9.31 1.91
CA HIS A 33 31.08 -9.59 0.92
C HIS A 33 30.77 -10.79 0.02
N ARG A 34 29.95 -11.74 0.49
CA ARG A 34 29.70 -13.03 -0.19
C ARG A 34 28.25 -13.49 -0.10
N ASP A 35 27.36 -12.58 0.26
CA ASP A 35 25.94 -12.87 0.47
C ASP A 35 25.30 -13.42 -0.79
N ARG A 36 25.57 -12.79 -1.95
CA ARG A 36 25.20 -13.32 -3.27
C ARG A 36 25.55 -14.79 -3.45
N MET A 37 26.79 -15.17 -3.14
CA MET A 37 27.28 -16.54 -3.34
C MET A 37 26.58 -17.55 -2.41
N VAL A 38 26.19 -17.12 -1.21
CA VAL A 38 25.37 -17.93 -0.29
C VAL A 38 23.96 -18.09 -0.85
N LEU A 39 23.33 -16.99 -1.28
CA LEU A 39 21.99 -17.01 -1.85
C LEU A 39 21.91 -17.84 -3.14
N GLU A 40 22.93 -17.79 -3.99
CA GLU A 40 23.04 -18.62 -5.20
C GLU A 40 23.06 -20.11 -4.89
N GLN A 41 23.86 -20.53 -3.90
CA GLN A 41 23.92 -21.93 -3.47
C GLN A 41 22.59 -22.41 -2.87
N LEU A 42 21.85 -21.51 -2.22
CA LEU A 42 20.57 -21.82 -1.57
C LEU A 42 19.35 -21.54 -2.48
N HIS A 43 19.54 -21.05 -3.70
CA HIS A 43 18.47 -20.47 -4.53
C HIS A 43 17.23 -21.37 -4.63
N SER A 44 17.39 -22.66 -4.95
CA SER A 44 16.28 -23.62 -5.09
C SER A 44 15.63 -24.04 -3.76
N HIS A 45 16.11 -23.51 -2.65
CA HIS A 45 15.74 -23.86 -1.28
C HIS A 45 15.30 -22.64 -0.45
N LEU A 46 15.46 -21.42 -0.97
CA LEU A 46 15.12 -20.17 -0.27
C LEU A 46 13.68 -20.20 0.26
N ALA A 47 12.70 -20.58 -0.56
CA ALA A 47 11.30 -20.67 -0.15
C ALA A 47 11.01 -21.73 0.95
N LYS A 48 11.93 -22.69 1.18
CA LYS A 48 11.81 -23.66 2.28
C LYS A 48 12.50 -23.18 3.54
N ILE A 49 13.54 -22.38 3.39
CA ILE A 49 14.31 -21.78 4.49
C ILE A 49 13.57 -20.56 5.05
N ILE A 50 12.92 -19.80 4.17
CA ILE A 50 12.21 -18.54 4.43
C ILE A 50 10.73 -18.78 4.18
N SER A 51 10.06 -19.25 5.22
CA SER A 51 8.72 -19.83 5.12
C SER A 51 7.60 -18.88 5.55
N GLY A 52 7.94 -17.73 6.11
CA GLY A 52 7.00 -16.75 6.61
C GLY A 52 7.56 -15.33 6.69
N PRO A 53 6.75 -14.39 7.17
CA PRO A 53 7.07 -12.96 7.14
C PRO A 53 8.25 -12.63 8.05
N GLU A 54 8.28 -13.19 9.25
CA GLU A 54 9.38 -13.05 10.22
C GLU A 54 10.71 -13.60 9.68
N ASP A 55 10.67 -14.68 8.91
CA ASP A 55 11.85 -15.25 8.27
C ASP A 55 12.39 -14.31 7.20
N LEU A 56 11.49 -13.79 6.35
CA LEU A 56 11.86 -12.86 5.28
C LEU A 56 12.43 -11.58 5.87
N TYR A 57 11.77 -11.03 6.89
CA TYR A 57 12.21 -9.85 7.62
C TYR A 57 13.64 -9.99 8.18
N LYS A 58 13.95 -11.13 8.82
CA LYS A 58 15.28 -11.37 9.37
C LYS A 58 16.35 -11.39 8.29
N VAL A 59 16.09 -12.11 7.20
CA VAL A 59 17.10 -12.29 6.14
C VAL A 59 17.26 -11.01 5.33
N ILE A 60 16.17 -10.34 4.94
CA ILE A 60 16.23 -9.17 4.06
C ILE A 60 17.01 -8.01 4.68
N ARG A 61 16.91 -7.81 6.00
CA ARG A 61 17.63 -6.73 6.71
C ARG A 61 19.13 -6.96 6.84
N SER A 62 19.60 -8.17 6.61
CA SER A 62 21.03 -8.53 6.67
C SER A 62 21.73 -8.33 5.33
N LEU A 63 20.98 -8.04 4.26
CA LEU A 63 21.47 -7.98 2.89
C LEU A 63 21.60 -6.53 2.39
N ASN A 64 22.55 -6.30 1.50
CA ASN A 64 22.58 -5.09 0.68
C ASN A 64 21.43 -5.09 -0.35
N PRO A 65 21.05 -3.93 -0.95
CA PRO A 65 19.91 -3.84 -1.85
C PRO A 65 19.94 -4.79 -3.05
N ASP A 66 21.11 -4.98 -3.68
CA ASP A 66 21.22 -5.88 -4.84
C ASP A 66 20.92 -7.33 -4.44
N ASP A 67 21.39 -7.76 -3.27
CA ASP A 67 21.15 -9.10 -2.72
C ASP A 67 19.72 -9.27 -2.18
N GLN A 68 19.10 -8.20 -1.68
CA GLN A 68 17.66 -8.19 -1.37
C GLN A 68 16.83 -8.46 -2.63
N VAL A 69 17.13 -7.79 -3.74
CA VAL A 69 16.47 -8.03 -5.04
C VAL A 69 16.58 -9.50 -5.45
N TYR A 70 17.77 -10.09 -5.33
CA TYR A 70 17.97 -11.50 -5.67
C TYR A 70 17.25 -12.47 -4.75
N LEU A 71 17.19 -12.16 -3.46
CA LEU A 71 16.40 -12.93 -2.50
C LEU A 71 14.92 -12.94 -2.92
N ILE A 72 14.36 -11.76 -3.26
CA ILE A 72 12.98 -11.62 -3.72
C ILE A 72 12.74 -12.43 -5.01
N GLU A 73 13.66 -12.38 -5.96
CA GLU A 73 13.61 -13.22 -7.18
C GLU A 73 13.61 -14.71 -6.87
N GLY A 74 14.44 -15.15 -5.93
CA GLY A 74 14.54 -16.55 -5.53
C GLY A 74 13.30 -17.07 -4.80
N LEU A 75 12.54 -16.19 -4.13
CA LEU A 75 11.23 -16.55 -3.57
C LEU A 75 10.17 -16.69 -4.66
N SER A 76 10.23 -15.86 -5.71
CA SER A 76 9.38 -15.94 -6.90
C SER A 76 7.90 -16.11 -6.51
N SER A 77 7.21 -17.12 -7.07
CA SER A 77 5.80 -17.43 -6.79
C SER A 77 5.49 -17.80 -5.33
N ASN A 78 6.50 -18.06 -4.49
CA ASN A 78 6.28 -18.30 -3.06
C ASN A 78 6.17 -17.00 -2.25
N LEU A 79 6.53 -15.85 -2.82
CA LEU A 79 6.55 -14.58 -2.09
C LEU A 79 5.20 -14.27 -1.43
N VAL A 80 4.08 -14.49 -2.11
CA VAL A 80 2.74 -14.29 -1.53
C VAL A 80 2.53 -15.16 -0.28
N LYS A 81 2.99 -16.42 -0.31
CA LYS A 81 2.89 -17.35 0.83
C LYS A 81 3.84 -16.99 1.96
N THR A 82 4.99 -16.41 1.63
CA THR A 82 5.97 -15.93 2.59
C THR A 82 5.47 -14.65 3.28
N VAL A 83 4.89 -13.70 2.54
CA VAL A 83 4.38 -12.43 3.07
C VAL A 83 3.07 -12.62 3.84
N GLN A 84 2.15 -13.46 3.36
CA GLN A 84 0.89 -13.86 4.02
C GLN A 84 -0.22 -12.80 4.16
N SER A 85 0.09 -11.53 4.42
CA SER A 85 -0.91 -10.47 4.62
C SER A 85 -0.43 -9.09 4.18
N ALA A 86 -1.37 -8.14 4.00
CA ALA A 86 -1.05 -6.74 3.76
C ALA A 86 -0.25 -6.10 4.90
N GLY A 87 -0.59 -6.39 6.17
CA GLY A 87 0.16 -5.87 7.32
C GLY A 87 1.62 -6.33 7.33
N ASN A 88 1.90 -7.57 6.96
CA ASN A 88 3.28 -8.04 6.83
C ASN A 88 3.98 -7.40 5.62
N LEU A 89 3.26 -7.15 4.52
CA LEU A 89 3.79 -6.43 3.37
C LEU A 89 4.20 -5.01 3.75
N ARG A 90 3.33 -4.29 4.47
CA ARG A 90 3.60 -2.98 5.06
C ARG A 90 4.86 -3.03 5.92
N ASP A 91 4.95 -3.99 6.85
CA ASP A 91 6.08 -4.10 7.77
C ASP A 91 7.40 -4.40 7.04
N ILE A 92 7.35 -5.17 5.95
CA ILE A 92 8.50 -5.37 5.07
C ILE A 92 8.90 -4.04 4.43
N PHE A 93 7.97 -3.33 3.77
CA PHE A 93 8.24 -2.05 3.12
C PHE A 93 8.80 -1.00 4.11
N ALA A 94 8.26 -0.93 5.32
CA ALA A 94 8.71 -0.04 6.38
C ALA A 94 10.18 -0.26 6.81
N THR A 95 10.80 -1.38 6.42
CA THR A 95 12.22 -1.66 6.70
C THR A 95 13.16 -1.47 5.54
N LEU A 96 12.62 -1.23 4.34
CA LEU A 96 13.43 -1.02 3.15
C LEU A 96 13.91 0.43 3.11
N SER A 97 15.12 0.61 2.58
CA SER A 97 15.72 1.93 2.37
C SER A 97 15.95 2.23 0.89
N ASP A 98 15.71 1.26 0.01
CA ASP A 98 15.91 1.36 -1.42
C ASP A 98 14.62 0.97 -2.16
N TYR A 99 14.03 1.95 -2.85
CA TYR A 99 12.79 1.78 -3.60
C TYR A 99 12.91 0.72 -4.70
N LYS A 100 14.12 0.40 -5.21
CA LYS A 100 14.27 -0.68 -6.20
C LYS A 100 13.90 -2.04 -5.63
N VAL A 101 14.10 -2.24 -4.33
CA VAL A 101 13.70 -3.47 -3.64
C VAL A 101 12.18 -3.52 -3.51
N GLU A 102 11.55 -2.38 -3.21
CA GLU A 102 10.09 -2.23 -3.20
C GLU A 102 9.49 -2.52 -4.59
N GLU A 103 10.02 -1.88 -5.64
CA GLU A 103 9.63 -2.12 -7.03
C GLU A 103 9.72 -3.61 -7.37
N LYS A 104 10.78 -4.28 -6.90
CA LYS A 104 10.97 -5.69 -7.15
C LYS A 104 9.95 -6.57 -6.43
N ILE A 105 9.62 -6.25 -5.18
CA ILE A 105 8.57 -6.94 -4.42
C ILE A 105 7.23 -6.79 -5.15
N ILE A 106 6.88 -5.57 -5.55
CA ILE A 106 5.63 -5.27 -6.28
C ILE A 106 5.58 -6.06 -7.60
N GLN A 107 6.65 -6.04 -8.39
CA GLN A 107 6.74 -6.81 -9.64
C GLN A 107 6.63 -8.32 -9.42
N THR A 108 7.24 -8.83 -8.36
CA THR A 108 7.26 -10.28 -8.06
C THR A 108 5.91 -10.77 -7.53
N LEU A 109 5.22 -9.96 -6.73
CA LEU A 109 3.85 -10.23 -6.31
C LEU A 109 2.89 -10.15 -7.50
N GLY A 110 3.06 -9.15 -8.36
CA GLY A 110 2.18 -8.86 -9.48
C GLY A 110 0.73 -8.57 -9.05
N SER A 111 -0.17 -8.47 -10.02
CA SER A 111 -1.59 -8.18 -9.77
C SER A 111 -2.25 -9.19 -8.84
N ASP A 112 -2.09 -10.50 -9.13
CA ASP A 112 -2.75 -11.55 -8.36
C ASP A 112 -2.23 -11.66 -6.94
N GLY A 113 -0.92 -11.48 -6.74
CA GLY A 113 -0.32 -11.50 -5.41
C GLY A 113 -0.78 -10.32 -4.56
N LEU A 114 -0.78 -9.11 -5.13
CA LEU A 114 -1.26 -7.92 -4.43
C LEU A 114 -2.75 -8.05 -4.06
N LYS A 115 -3.60 -8.51 -4.99
CA LYS A 115 -5.04 -8.76 -4.73
C LYS A 115 -5.29 -9.88 -3.71
N THR A 116 -4.34 -10.81 -3.57
CA THR A 116 -4.42 -11.86 -2.55
C THR A 116 -4.14 -11.30 -1.16
N LEU A 117 -3.20 -10.35 -1.07
CA LEU A 117 -2.71 -9.78 0.18
C LEU A 117 -3.55 -8.60 0.67
N ILE A 118 -3.93 -7.69 -0.23
CA ILE A 118 -4.65 -6.45 0.05
C ILE A 118 -6.12 -6.64 -0.32
N ARG A 119 -7.00 -6.64 0.68
CA ARG A 119 -8.43 -7.00 0.57
C ARG A 119 -9.37 -5.89 1.03
N SER A 120 -8.85 -4.79 1.56
CA SER A 120 -9.64 -3.63 1.99
C SER A 120 -8.94 -2.30 1.69
N ALA A 121 -9.71 -1.20 1.69
CA ALA A 121 -9.18 0.16 1.55
C ALA A 121 -8.21 0.55 2.66
N GLU A 122 -8.44 0.07 3.88
CA GLU A 122 -7.56 0.27 5.01
C GLU A 122 -6.21 -0.46 4.80
N GLU A 123 -6.25 -1.72 4.39
CA GLU A 123 -5.03 -2.48 4.07
C GLU A 123 -4.25 -1.86 2.90
N LEU A 124 -4.95 -1.31 1.89
CA LEU A 124 -4.31 -0.59 0.80
C LEU A 124 -3.64 0.69 1.30
N SER A 125 -4.36 1.49 2.10
CA SER A 125 -3.85 2.72 2.70
C SER A 125 -2.62 2.47 3.56
N GLU A 126 -2.62 1.42 4.37
CA GLU A 126 -1.49 1.01 5.18
C GLU A 126 -0.28 0.63 4.32
N VAL A 127 -0.46 -0.12 3.24
CA VAL A 127 0.65 -0.49 2.34
C VAL A 127 1.20 0.75 1.63
N LEU A 128 0.34 1.64 1.16
CA LEU A 128 0.73 2.85 0.43
C LEU A 128 1.52 3.85 1.30
N GLU A 129 1.29 3.87 2.62
CA GLU A 129 2.03 4.74 3.54
C GLU A 129 3.55 4.45 3.56
N TRP A 130 3.95 3.23 3.20
CA TRP A 130 5.34 2.75 3.35
C TRP A 130 6.05 2.48 2.03
N VAL A 131 5.44 2.81 0.90
CA VAL A 131 6.10 2.73 -0.41
C VAL A 131 6.54 4.11 -0.87
N TYR A 132 7.69 4.17 -1.54
CA TYR A 132 8.31 5.44 -1.94
C TYR A 132 8.59 5.50 -3.44
N GLY A 133 8.90 6.70 -3.94
CA GLY A 133 9.19 6.90 -5.36
C GLY A 133 7.95 6.73 -6.22
N ASN A 134 7.99 5.83 -7.21
CA ASN A 134 6.83 5.51 -8.07
C ASN A 134 6.08 4.25 -7.62
N CYS A 135 6.45 3.66 -6.48
CA CYS A 135 5.91 2.39 -6.02
C CYS A 135 4.42 2.45 -5.69
N ASP A 136 3.92 3.60 -5.20
CA ASP A 136 2.51 3.85 -4.97
C ASP A 136 1.69 3.70 -6.26
N GLN A 137 2.11 4.36 -7.34
CA GLN A 137 1.49 4.22 -8.66
C GLN A 137 1.59 2.79 -9.18
N MET A 138 2.72 2.11 -8.98
CA MET A 138 2.88 0.71 -9.38
C MET A 138 1.91 -0.22 -8.64
N VAL A 139 1.67 0.01 -7.34
CA VAL A 139 0.67 -0.73 -6.56
C VAL A 139 -0.73 -0.50 -7.14
N LEU A 140 -1.10 0.77 -7.37
CA LEU A 140 -2.42 1.13 -7.91
C LEU A 140 -2.65 0.53 -9.31
N ASP A 141 -1.66 0.64 -10.21
CA ASP A 141 -1.72 0.08 -11.56
C ASP A 141 -1.81 -1.44 -11.55
N SER A 142 -1.06 -2.09 -10.65
CA SER A 142 -1.07 -3.56 -10.52
C SER A 142 -2.39 -4.09 -9.98
N LEU A 143 -3.02 -3.39 -9.03
CA LEU A 143 -4.36 -3.73 -8.56
C LEU A 143 -5.40 -3.52 -9.67
N GLY A 144 -5.28 -2.42 -10.40
CA GLY A 144 -6.14 -2.06 -11.52
C GLY A 144 -7.51 -1.54 -11.08
N VAL A 145 -8.11 -0.72 -11.94
CA VAL A 145 -9.32 0.05 -11.65
C VAL A 145 -10.49 -0.78 -11.14
N ASP A 146 -10.76 -1.94 -11.73
CA ASP A 146 -11.93 -2.75 -11.35
C ASP A 146 -11.81 -3.28 -9.92
N TYR A 147 -10.60 -3.67 -9.52
CA TYR A 147 -10.35 -4.13 -8.16
C TYR A 147 -10.39 -2.96 -7.17
N LEU A 148 -9.83 -1.81 -7.53
CA LEU A 148 -9.90 -0.60 -6.71
C LEU A 148 -11.36 -0.15 -6.49
N LYS A 149 -12.20 -0.22 -7.52
CA LYS A 149 -13.65 0.04 -7.41
C LYS A 149 -14.40 -0.99 -6.55
N HIS A 150 -13.90 -2.22 -6.46
CA HIS A 150 -14.44 -3.23 -5.55
C HIS A 150 -13.98 -3.03 -4.11
N LEU A 151 -12.77 -2.49 -3.93
CA LEU A 151 -12.14 -2.33 -2.63
C LEU A 151 -12.55 -1.02 -1.94
N ILE A 152 -12.86 0.03 -2.71
CA ILE A 152 -13.29 1.35 -2.24
C ILE A 152 -14.80 1.50 -2.47
N GLN A 153 -15.59 1.38 -1.41
CA GLN A 153 -17.06 1.35 -1.46
C GLN A 153 -17.73 2.64 -0.97
N ASN A 154 -17.00 3.52 -0.29
CA ASN A 154 -17.54 4.81 0.19
C ASN A 154 -16.44 5.90 0.26
N GLY A 155 -16.87 7.14 0.51
CA GLY A 155 -15.99 8.31 0.53
C GLY A 155 -15.01 8.29 1.70
N TYR A 156 -15.39 7.69 2.84
CA TYR A 156 -14.45 7.46 3.93
C TYR A 156 -13.29 6.54 3.51
N GLU A 157 -13.59 5.39 2.90
CA GLU A 157 -12.58 4.46 2.39
C GLU A 157 -11.67 5.09 1.33
N LEU A 158 -12.24 5.87 0.41
CA LEU A 158 -11.43 6.63 -0.54
C LEU A 158 -10.51 7.63 0.18
N SER A 159 -11.00 8.31 1.22
CA SER A 159 -10.21 9.27 1.97
C SER A 159 -9.00 8.62 2.66
N LEU A 160 -9.13 7.39 3.16
CA LEU A 160 -8.00 6.63 3.74
C LEU A 160 -6.88 6.45 2.72
N VAL A 161 -7.25 5.96 1.52
CA VAL A 161 -6.29 5.73 0.44
C VAL A 161 -5.65 7.05 -0.02
N LEU A 162 -6.44 8.11 -0.19
CA LEU A 162 -5.91 9.42 -0.62
C LEU A 162 -4.94 10.02 0.40
N HIS A 163 -5.16 9.83 1.70
CA HIS A 163 -4.26 10.34 2.74
C HIS A 163 -2.87 9.69 2.70
N SER A 164 -2.74 8.49 2.14
CA SER A 164 -1.46 7.80 1.96
C SER A 164 -0.73 8.19 0.66
N LEU A 165 -1.30 9.08 -0.14
CA LEU A 165 -0.78 9.45 -1.46
C LEU A 165 -0.35 10.92 -1.52
N ASP A 166 0.68 11.19 -2.33
CA ASP A 166 0.97 12.56 -2.73
C ASP A 166 -0.10 13.11 -3.69
N GLN A 167 -0.08 14.42 -3.91
CA GLN A 167 -1.08 15.08 -4.76
C GLN A 167 -1.16 14.50 -6.18
N LYS A 168 -0.02 14.13 -6.79
CA LYS A 168 0.01 13.63 -8.16
C LYS A 168 -0.64 12.25 -8.23
N CYS A 169 -0.37 11.38 -7.26
CA CYS A 169 -0.96 10.05 -7.18
C CYS A 169 -2.44 10.10 -6.74
N GLN A 170 -2.85 11.08 -5.94
CA GLN A 170 -4.27 11.35 -5.68
C GLN A 170 -5.02 11.69 -6.98
N GLU A 171 -4.47 12.60 -7.79
CA GLU A 171 -5.04 12.94 -9.10
C GLU A 171 -5.10 11.73 -10.04
N GLY A 172 -4.03 10.91 -10.04
CA GLY A 172 -3.96 9.65 -10.80
C GLY A 172 -5.04 8.65 -10.38
N LEU A 173 -5.21 8.40 -9.08
CA LEU A 173 -6.23 7.51 -8.55
C LEU A 173 -7.65 8.00 -8.90
N ILE A 174 -7.92 9.29 -8.71
CA ILE A 174 -9.23 9.89 -9.05
C ILE A 174 -9.50 9.80 -10.55
N GLY A 175 -8.48 10.05 -11.38
CA GLY A 175 -8.57 9.88 -12.83
C GLY A 175 -8.86 8.43 -13.24
N MET A 176 -8.25 7.46 -12.56
CA MET A 176 -8.45 6.05 -12.79
C MET A 176 -9.86 5.59 -12.40
N LEU A 177 -10.36 6.02 -11.23
CA LEU A 177 -11.71 5.70 -10.77
C LEU A 177 -12.78 6.39 -11.64
N GLY A 178 -12.51 7.64 -12.02
CA GLY A 178 -13.43 8.52 -12.72
C GLY A 178 -14.32 9.31 -11.76
N TRP A 179 -14.55 10.59 -12.09
CA TRP A 179 -15.31 11.52 -11.25
C TRP A 179 -16.76 11.10 -10.99
N GLU A 180 -17.40 10.44 -11.95
CA GLU A 180 -18.75 9.91 -11.76
C GLU A 180 -18.80 8.90 -10.61
N ASP A 181 -17.84 7.98 -10.56
CA ASP A 181 -17.78 6.95 -9.52
C ASP A 181 -17.30 7.51 -8.19
N VAL A 182 -16.33 8.43 -8.20
CA VAL A 182 -15.95 9.18 -6.99
C VAL A 182 -17.15 9.91 -6.39
N GLY A 183 -17.98 10.53 -7.23
CA GLY A 183 -19.21 11.17 -6.78
C GLY A 183 -20.23 10.20 -6.18
N LYS A 184 -20.29 8.94 -6.64
CA LYS A 184 -21.18 7.90 -6.08
C LYS A 184 -20.72 7.41 -4.70
N LEU A 185 -19.42 7.48 -4.40
CA LEU A 185 -18.87 7.10 -3.10
C LEU A 185 -19.32 8.03 -1.97
N VAL A 186 -19.76 9.25 -2.28
CA VAL A 186 -20.30 10.18 -1.29
C VAL A 186 -21.77 9.86 -0.99
N ILE A 187 -21.99 9.01 0.01
CA ILE A 187 -23.33 8.52 0.39
C ILE A 187 -23.95 9.43 1.46
N ASP A 188 -23.14 9.88 2.42
CA ASP A 188 -23.58 10.75 3.50
C ASP A 188 -22.60 11.89 3.84
N ARG A 189 -22.97 12.70 4.83
CA ARG A 189 -22.17 13.85 5.27
C ARG A 189 -20.79 13.48 5.81
N ARG A 190 -20.62 12.26 6.33
CA ARG A 190 -19.32 11.79 6.83
C ARG A 190 -18.42 11.49 5.66
N ASP A 191 -18.92 10.78 4.66
CA ASP A 191 -18.17 10.53 3.41
C ASP A 191 -17.72 11.84 2.78
N LEU A 192 -18.64 12.81 2.68
CA LEU A 192 -18.32 14.13 2.13
C LEU A 192 -17.23 14.83 2.95
N ALA A 193 -17.38 14.89 4.28
CA ALA A 193 -16.43 15.56 5.15
C ALA A 193 -15.02 14.93 5.08
N HIS A 194 -14.95 13.61 5.12
CA HIS A 194 -13.67 12.89 5.04
C HIS A 194 -13.01 13.06 3.68
N LEU A 195 -13.79 12.99 2.59
CA LEU A 195 -13.25 13.13 1.26
C LEU A 195 -12.74 14.56 0.99
N LEU A 196 -13.46 15.60 1.41
CA LEU A 196 -13.00 16.99 1.27
C LEU A 196 -11.71 17.26 2.05
N ARG A 197 -11.56 16.66 3.24
CA ARG A 197 -10.33 16.78 4.03
C ARG A 197 -9.13 16.07 3.40
N ALA A 198 -9.36 15.03 2.61
CA ALA A 198 -8.31 14.28 1.94
C ALA A 198 -7.91 14.90 0.58
N LEU A 199 -8.83 15.64 -0.06
CA LEU A 199 -8.61 16.22 -1.36
C LEU A 199 -7.87 17.56 -1.28
N PRO A 200 -6.96 17.86 -2.25
CA PRO A 200 -6.46 19.21 -2.46
C PRO A 200 -7.61 20.14 -2.87
N GLY A 201 -7.55 21.41 -2.47
CA GLY A 201 -8.66 22.36 -2.63
C GLY A 201 -9.26 22.46 -4.03
N GLU A 202 -8.46 22.33 -5.10
CA GLU A 202 -8.96 22.31 -6.48
C GLU A 202 -9.78 21.05 -6.81
N LEU A 203 -9.38 19.89 -6.29
CA LEU A 203 -10.12 18.64 -6.45
C LEU A 203 -11.39 18.63 -5.59
N SER A 204 -11.33 19.20 -4.38
CA SER A 204 -12.51 19.42 -3.53
C SER A 204 -13.55 20.29 -4.21
N LYS A 205 -13.14 21.43 -4.78
CA LYS A 205 -14.04 22.31 -5.55
C LYS A 205 -14.66 21.58 -6.73
N ARG A 206 -13.87 20.80 -7.46
CA ARG A 206 -14.38 19.99 -8.57
C ARG A 206 -15.42 18.97 -8.10
N LEU A 207 -15.16 18.25 -7.02
CA LEU A 207 -16.12 17.32 -6.42
C LEU A 207 -17.45 18.02 -6.08
N LEU A 208 -17.36 19.18 -5.44
CA LEU A 208 -18.54 19.96 -5.03
C LEU A 208 -19.33 20.53 -6.22
N ASN A 209 -18.64 20.89 -7.32
CA ASN A 209 -19.27 21.34 -8.57
C ASN A 209 -20.06 20.22 -9.27
N ASP A 210 -19.64 18.96 -9.11
CA ASP A 210 -20.34 17.81 -9.70
C ASP A 210 -21.63 17.44 -8.94
N PHE A 211 -21.89 18.04 -7.76
CA PHE A 211 -23.10 17.80 -7.01
C PHE A 211 -24.19 18.84 -7.27
N THR A 212 -25.36 18.33 -7.68
CA THR A 212 -26.60 19.10 -7.70
C THR A 212 -27.00 19.56 -6.29
N LYS A 213 -27.71 20.69 -6.20
CA LYS A 213 -28.27 21.21 -4.95
C LYS A 213 -29.11 20.15 -4.22
N GLU A 214 -29.90 19.36 -4.95
CA GLU A 214 -30.75 18.29 -4.40
C GLU A 214 -29.92 17.18 -3.76
N LYS A 215 -28.81 16.79 -4.39
CA LYS A 215 -27.89 15.78 -3.84
C LYS A 215 -27.22 16.29 -2.57
N LEU A 216 -26.70 17.52 -2.57
CA LEU A 216 -26.10 18.13 -1.39
C LEU A 216 -27.10 18.20 -0.22
N TRP A 217 -28.34 18.60 -0.48
CA TRP A 217 -29.40 18.58 0.53
C TRP A 217 -29.68 17.17 1.09
N LYS A 218 -29.64 16.13 0.25
CA LYS A 218 -29.80 14.72 0.71
C LYS A 218 -28.63 14.24 1.58
N ILE A 219 -27.42 14.67 1.26
CA ILE A 219 -26.19 14.33 1.99
C ILE A 219 -26.16 15.03 3.35
N ILE A 220 -26.38 16.35 3.34
CA ILE A 220 -26.29 17.21 4.53
C ILE A 220 -27.53 17.06 5.42
N ARG A 221 -28.70 16.87 4.81
CA ARG A 221 -30.04 16.67 5.41
C ARG A 221 -30.59 17.86 6.20
N ASP A 222 -29.85 18.37 7.18
CA ASP A 222 -30.35 19.33 8.15
C ASP A 222 -29.23 20.22 8.74
N LYS A 223 -29.63 21.09 9.69
CA LYS A 223 -28.71 22.00 10.39
C LYS A 223 -27.61 21.27 11.16
N TYR A 224 -27.90 20.10 11.73
CA TYR A 224 -26.89 19.33 12.46
C TYR A 224 -25.86 18.74 11.47
N GLY A 225 -26.32 18.25 10.33
CA GLY A 225 -25.42 17.80 9.26
C GLY A 225 -24.56 18.92 8.71
N TRP A 226 -25.12 20.13 8.57
CA TRP A 226 -24.36 21.34 8.20
C TRP A 226 -23.28 21.66 9.25
N GLN A 227 -23.65 21.73 10.52
CA GLN A 227 -22.72 22.00 11.62
C GLN A 227 -21.62 20.94 11.75
N TYR A 228 -21.94 19.69 11.42
CA TYR A 228 -20.95 18.63 11.35
C TYR A 228 -19.97 18.90 10.21
N LEU A 229 -20.47 19.08 8.98
CA LEU A 229 -19.64 19.28 7.79
C LEU A 229 -18.74 20.51 7.92
N HIS A 230 -19.28 21.64 8.39
CA HIS A 230 -18.55 22.90 8.57
C HIS A 230 -17.30 22.78 9.45
N LYS A 231 -17.19 21.77 10.33
CA LYS A 231 -15.96 21.54 11.12
C LYS A 231 -14.79 20.99 10.30
N TYR A 232 -15.07 20.50 9.10
CA TYR A 232 -14.12 19.83 8.21
C TYR A 232 -13.88 20.60 6.91
N LEU A 233 -14.65 21.65 6.64
CA LEU A 233 -14.51 22.47 5.44
C LEU A 233 -13.42 23.52 5.60
N GLU A 234 -12.69 23.75 4.52
CA GLU A 234 -11.95 24.98 4.33
C GLU A 234 -12.91 26.17 4.10
N ALA A 235 -12.43 27.40 4.32
CA ALA A 235 -13.28 28.58 4.29
C ALA A 235 -13.96 28.80 2.92
N ASP A 236 -13.28 28.51 1.83
CA ASP A 236 -13.81 28.65 0.47
C ASP A 236 -14.80 27.54 0.10
N GLU A 237 -14.61 26.32 0.61
CA GLU A 237 -15.58 25.22 0.47
C GLU A 237 -16.88 25.52 1.22
N ALA A 238 -16.78 26.10 2.43
CA ALA A 238 -17.92 26.53 3.22
C ALA A 238 -18.70 27.64 2.49
N GLU A 239 -18.03 28.69 2.03
CA GLU A 239 -18.65 29.78 1.26
C GLU A 239 -19.34 29.25 -0.01
N TYR A 240 -18.69 28.33 -0.73
CA TYR A 240 -19.28 27.68 -1.90
C TYR A 240 -20.59 26.96 -1.54
N LEU A 241 -20.57 26.12 -0.50
CA LEU A 241 -21.74 25.34 -0.12
C LEU A 241 -22.88 26.22 0.42
N GLU A 242 -22.59 27.29 1.17
CA GLU A 242 -23.59 28.25 1.62
C GLU A 242 -24.32 28.90 0.43
N LYS A 243 -23.55 29.29 -0.59
CA LYS A 243 -24.08 29.88 -1.82
C LYS A 243 -24.97 28.91 -2.60
N VAL A 244 -24.53 27.67 -2.76
CA VAL A 244 -25.29 26.64 -3.51
C VAL A 244 -26.56 26.22 -2.78
N LEU A 245 -26.49 26.09 -1.45
CA LEU A 245 -27.62 25.64 -0.64
C LEU A 245 -28.58 26.77 -0.26
N GLU A 246 -28.21 28.04 -0.52
CA GLU A 246 -28.93 29.24 -0.07
C GLU A 246 -29.14 29.28 1.45
N VAL A 247 -28.23 28.65 2.19
CA VAL A 247 -28.27 28.61 3.65
C VAL A 247 -27.63 29.90 4.15
N LYS A 248 -28.45 30.91 4.46
CA LYS A 248 -27.99 32.08 5.21
C LYS A 248 -27.81 31.68 6.67
N HIS A 249 -26.64 31.93 7.24
CA HIS A 249 -26.45 31.76 8.68
C HIS A 249 -27.43 32.65 9.46
N ALA A 250 -28.13 32.00 10.40
CA ALA A 250 -28.76 32.57 11.59
C ALA A 250 -27.88 32.24 12.79
#